data_AF-A0A930YEW5-F1
#
_entry.id   AF-A0A930YEW5-F1
#
_cell.length_a   1.000
_cell.length_b   1.000
_cell.length_c   1.000
_cell.angle_alpha   90.00
_cell.angle_beta   90.00
_cell.angle_gamma   90.00
#
_symmetry.space_group_name_H-M   'P 1'
#
loop_
_entity.id
_entity.type
_entity.pdbx_description
1 polymer ?
#
loop_
_entity_poly.entity_id
_entity_poly.type
_entity_poly.pdbx_seq_one_letter_code
_entity_poly.pdbx_strand_id
1 'polypeptide(L)'
;MNTDSTEDELEFVTSIQSVVQAAGVPVLPKLDLNGSYCVPQDASEPGGSWFDAVVLHDDRLALVVGEAPGIGLAASVVAAEVRSILHSALRRDADVVEALLLADAFADDVDEARGTSALVAVIDPERSLVTYATAGHAGPLLLPAHAAAAQLGGTGGGVLGTGTGTGFAPVTCDLMPGDVVLLASAAAHRSAALTLLDLLGETAEMAFQDLTVLADASLARLGPDDTLCLVAARLRGAPHRELRVRLKDGDAVRVTRGELSMWLEELRASPMDEMALTHAASELVTNAIDHGGRDDDREIELYARLGTDGVIRVEVTDHGTWQAPSEDLSRGRGLAMAAGLVDHLGVATGPFGTRALLQHRLVRPVPIETTRGSSREVPRPAPVEVLHPEPHVIALRGTFGHDDVERVAAEILVATRGGTLGFCLDVTGVTELSTSGARLLIDLTSVNRSIGMFAADIDIVAEAGSMTQHTLDVTGIPHRVA
;
A
#
# COMPACT_ATOMS: atom_id res chain seq x y z
N MET A 1 -9.17 -34.40 -14.31
CA MET A 1 -8.99 -33.27 -15.24
C MET A 1 -8.34 -32.19 -14.39
N ASN A 2 -7.10 -31.82 -14.71
CA ASN A 2 -6.11 -31.13 -13.86
C ASN A 2 -6.65 -29.88 -13.17
N THR A 3 -6.85 -29.92 -11.85
CA THR A 3 -7.09 -28.72 -11.02
C THR A 3 -5.79 -28.16 -10.41
N ASP A 4 -4.80 -29.03 -10.12
CA ASP A 4 -3.47 -28.61 -9.64
C ASP A 4 -2.75 -27.67 -10.64
N SER A 5 -2.78 -28.02 -11.93
CA SER A 5 -2.08 -27.24 -12.97
C SER A 5 -2.60 -25.81 -13.11
N THR A 6 -3.90 -25.60 -12.88
CA THR A 6 -4.53 -24.27 -13.00
C THR A 6 -4.32 -23.40 -11.77
N GLU A 7 -4.16 -24.00 -10.57
CA GLU A 7 -3.84 -23.25 -9.35
C GLU A 7 -2.38 -22.75 -9.39
N ASP A 8 -1.45 -23.60 -9.84
CA ASP A 8 -0.03 -23.22 -10.05
C ASP A 8 0.12 -22.09 -11.08
N GLU A 9 -0.67 -22.11 -12.16
CA GLU A 9 -0.67 -21.07 -13.19
C GLU A 9 -1.17 -19.72 -12.63
N LEU A 10 -2.26 -19.72 -11.87
CA LEU A 10 -2.83 -18.51 -11.29
C LEU A 10 -1.93 -17.90 -10.20
N GLU A 11 -1.26 -18.72 -9.40
CA GLU A 11 -0.26 -18.25 -8.43
C GLU A 11 0.92 -17.58 -9.14
N PHE A 12 1.42 -18.19 -10.23
CA PHE A 12 2.46 -17.59 -11.06
C PHE A 12 2.03 -16.23 -11.65
N VAL A 13 0.83 -16.15 -12.22
CA VAL A 13 0.25 -14.91 -12.77
C VAL A 13 0.20 -13.82 -11.70
N THR A 14 -0.37 -14.13 -10.54
CA THR A 14 -0.54 -13.18 -9.43
C THR A 14 0.81 -12.71 -8.89
N SER A 15 1.78 -13.61 -8.78
CA SER A 15 3.14 -13.29 -8.33
C SER A 15 3.84 -12.31 -9.27
N ILE A 16 3.81 -12.56 -10.59
CA ILE A 16 4.39 -11.63 -11.57
C ILE A 16 3.71 -10.25 -11.51
N GLN A 17 2.38 -10.22 -11.46
CA GLN A 17 1.64 -8.97 -11.43
C GLN A 17 1.87 -8.15 -10.16
N SER A 18 2.08 -8.80 -9.02
CA SER A 18 2.40 -8.10 -7.76
C SER A 18 3.67 -7.24 -7.86
N VAL A 19 4.61 -7.63 -8.73
CA VAL A 19 5.84 -6.87 -9.00
C VAL A 19 5.59 -5.70 -9.97
N VAL A 20 4.66 -5.88 -10.91
CA VAL A 20 4.31 -4.88 -11.94
C VAL A 20 3.33 -3.82 -11.43
N GLN A 21 2.53 -4.11 -10.40
CA GLN A 21 1.61 -3.14 -9.81
C GLN A 21 2.29 -2.25 -8.77
N ALA A 22 1.74 -1.04 -8.58
CA ALA A 22 2.13 -0.21 -7.44
C ALA A 22 1.84 -0.98 -6.15
N ALA A 23 2.71 -0.84 -5.15
CA ALA A 23 2.55 -1.50 -3.84
C ALA A 23 1.25 -1.08 -3.12
N GLY A 24 0.64 0.02 -3.55
CA GLY A 24 -0.64 0.51 -3.07
C GLY A 24 -0.89 1.93 -3.55
N VAL A 25 -1.85 2.60 -2.91
CA VAL A 25 -2.14 4.01 -3.14
C VAL A 25 -1.78 4.84 -1.90
N PRO A 26 -1.23 6.06 -2.06
CA PRO A 26 -0.89 6.92 -0.93
C PRO A 26 -2.16 7.35 -0.17
N VAL A 27 -2.04 7.59 1.14
CA VAL A 27 -3.09 8.26 1.92
C VAL A 27 -2.78 9.75 1.98
N LEU A 28 -3.69 10.60 1.49
CA LEU A 28 -3.48 12.05 1.34
C LEU A 28 -4.54 12.85 2.09
N PRO A 29 -4.22 14.06 2.59
CA PRO A 29 -5.13 14.83 3.43
C PRO A 29 -6.39 15.27 2.68
N LYS A 30 -6.27 15.65 1.40
CA LYS A 30 -7.37 16.20 0.58
C LYS A 30 -7.92 15.23 -0.47
N LEU A 31 -7.34 14.05 -0.60
CA LEU A 31 -7.73 13.07 -1.61
C LEU A 31 -7.96 11.73 -0.92
N ASP A 32 -9.16 11.17 -1.08
CA ASP A 32 -9.35 9.76 -0.79
C ASP A 32 -9.02 9.00 -2.07
N LEU A 33 -8.08 8.06 -2.01
CA LEU A 33 -7.78 7.19 -3.14
C LEU A 33 -8.50 5.85 -2.97
N ASN A 34 -8.64 5.09 -4.05
CA ASN A 34 -9.00 3.68 -4.06
C ASN A 34 -8.47 3.01 -5.34
N GLY A 35 -8.15 1.73 -5.28
CA GLY A 35 -7.62 0.99 -6.41
C GLY A 35 -8.13 -0.44 -6.39
N SER A 36 -8.25 -1.05 -7.55
CA SER A 36 -8.62 -2.45 -7.70
C SER A 36 -7.88 -3.02 -8.91
N TYR A 37 -7.32 -4.21 -8.73
CA TYR A 37 -6.67 -4.94 -9.79
C TYR A 37 -7.30 -6.33 -9.84
N CYS A 38 -7.97 -6.64 -10.94
CA CYS A 38 -8.71 -7.89 -11.09
C CYS A 38 -8.13 -8.75 -12.22
N VAL A 39 -7.93 -10.02 -11.89
CA VAL A 39 -7.42 -11.08 -12.78
C VAL A 39 -8.53 -12.11 -13.00
N PRO A 40 -8.72 -12.58 -14.24
CA PRO A 40 -9.61 -13.71 -14.51
C PRO A 40 -9.20 -14.96 -13.73
N GLN A 41 -10.15 -15.71 -13.18
CA GLN A 41 -9.85 -16.96 -12.46
C GLN A 41 -9.17 -18.02 -13.36
N ASP A 42 -9.48 -17.99 -14.66
CA ASP A 42 -8.93 -18.92 -15.66
C ASP A 42 -7.71 -18.33 -16.40
N ALA A 43 -7.11 -17.25 -15.88
CA ALA A 43 -5.95 -16.63 -16.49
C ALA A 43 -4.74 -17.57 -16.43
N SER A 44 -4.17 -17.85 -17.60
CA SER A 44 -2.97 -18.69 -17.74
C SER A 44 -1.69 -17.89 -17.91
N GLU A 45 -1.81 -16.60 -18.26
CA GLU A 45 -0.69 -15.69 -18.46
C GLU A 45 -0.95 -14.34 -17.78
N PRO A 46 0.10 -13.68 -17.25
CA PRO A 46 -0.07 -12.37 -16.65
C PRO A 46 -0.41 -11.31 -17.71
N GLY A 47 -1.41 -10.49 -17.41
CA GLY A 47 -1.80 -9.38 -18.28
C GLY A 47 -0.81 -8.21 -18.26
N GLY A 48 -0.86 -7.39 -19.31
CA GLY A 48 -0.02 -6.20 -19.48
C GLY A 48 -0.59 -4.91 -18.88
N SER A 49 -1.70 -4.97 -18.14
CA SER A 49 -2.34 -3.79 -17.54
C SER A 49 -1.65 -3.39 -16.22
N TRP A 50 -1.50 -2.09 -15.97
CA TRP A 50 -0.99 -1.58 -14.70
C TRP A 50 -1.61 -0.24 -14.32
N PHE A 51 -1.48 0.12 -13.05
CA PHE A 51 -1.70 1.49 -12.59
C PHE A 51 -0.58 1.96 -11.66
N ASP A 52 -0.52 3.27 -11.45
CA ASP A 52 0.36 3.91 -10.47
C ASP A 52 -0.29 5.17 -9.87
N ALA A 53 0.12 5.54 -8.66
CA ALA A 53 -0.33 6.73 -7.94
C ALA A 53 0.88 7.46 -7.33
N VAL A 54 1.28 8.55 -7.97
CA VAL A 54 2.53 9.26 -7.69
C VAL A 54 2.25 10.59 -7.02
N VAL A 55 2.71 10.76 -5.78
CA VAL A 55 2.71 12.05 -5.09
C VAL A 55 3.83 12.92 -5.67
N LEU A 56 3.46 14.07 -6.22
CA LEU A 56 4.38 15.04 -6.82
C LEU A 56 4.98 15.96 -5.74
N HIS A 57 6.06 16.68 -6.05
CA HIS A 57 6.74 17.54 -5.07
C HIS A 57 5.93 18.77 -4.64
N ASP A 58 4.94 19.17 -5.42
CA ASP A 58 4.08 20.32 -5.17
C ASP A 58 2.69 19.91 -4.66
N ASP A 59 2.62 18.80 -3.93
CA ASP A 59 1.43 18.29 -3.24
C ASP A 59 0.27 17.87 -4.17
N ARG A 60 0.54 17.78 -5.47
CA ARG A 60 -0.37 17.20 -6.46
C ARG A 60 -0.23 15.68 -6.52
N LEU A 61 -1.25 15.02 -7.07
CA LEU A 61 -1.27 13.57 -7.27
C LEU A 61 -1.36 13.26 -8.76
N ALA A 62 -0.42 12.47 -9.29
CA ALA A 62 -0.57 11.86 -10.61
C ALA A 62 -1.14 10.44 -10.48
N LEU A 63 -2.24 10.17 -11.18
CA LEU A 63 -2.74 8.83 -11.44
C LEU A 63 -2.31 8.41 -12.83
N VAL A 64 -1.84 7.17 -12.95
CA VAL A 64 -1.42 6.58 -14.22
C VAL A 64 -2.13 5.25 -14.38
N VAL A 65 -2.64 4.98 -15.58
CA VAL A 65 -3.04 3.64 -16.00
C VAL A 65 -2.46 3.38 -17.38
N GLY A 66 -2.06 2.15 -17.65
CA GLY A 66 -1.67 1.75 -18.99
C GLY A 66 -1.86 0.27 -19.25
N GLU A 67 -1.66 -0.10 -20.51
CA GLU A 67 -1.75 -1.47 -20.98
C GLU A 67 -0.72 -1.72 -22.08
N ALA A 68 0.18 -2.67 -21.81
CA ALA A 68 1.23 -3.10 -22.72
C ALA A 68 0.65 -4.04 -23.78
N PRO A 69 1.22 -4.08 -24.99
CA PRO A 69 0.75 -4.97 -26.04
C PRO A 69 1.02 -6.45 -25.68
N GLY A 70 0.03 -7.30 -25.93
CA GLY A 70 0.14 -8.74 -25.71
C GLY A 70 -0.16 -9.18 -24.27
N ILE A 71 0.21 -10.42 -23.97
CA ILE A 71 0.05 -11.07 -22.66
C ILE A 71 1.37 -11.76 -22.28
N GLY A 72 1.46 -12.21 -21.04
CA GLY A 72 2.59 -12.99 -20.55
C GLY A 72 3.72 -12.13 -19.96
N LEU A 73 4.83 -12.81 -19.68
CA LEU A 73 5.98 -12.20 -19.01
C LEU A 73 6.55 -10.99 -19.78
N ALA A 74 6.59 -11.06 -21.12
CA ALA A 74 7.11 -9.97 -21.94
C ALA A 74 6.26 -8.69 -21.78
N ALA A 75 4.93 -8.82 -21.83
CA ALA A 75 4.01 -7.69 -21.60
C ALA A 75 4.14 -7.13 -20.17
N SER A 76 4.33 -8.00 -19.19
CA SER A 76 4.56 -7.63 -17.79
C SER A 76 5.85 -6.82 -17.60
N VAL A 77 6.94 -7.19 -18.28
CA VAL A 77 8.22 -6.46 -18.25
C VAL A 77 8.06 -5.08 -18.88
N VAL A 78 7.46 -5.00 -20.08
CA VAL A 78 7.18 -3.72 -20.75
C VAL A 78 6.32 -2.81 -19.87
N ALA A 79 5.26 -3.35 -19.25
CA ALA A 79 4.42 -2.61 -18.32
C ALA A 79 5.23 -2.04 -17.15
N ALA A 80 6.12 -2.85 -16.54
CA ALA A 80 6.97 -2.40 -15.45
C ALA A 80 7.97 -1.30 -15.86
N GLU A 81 8.54 -1.40 -17.07
CA GLU A 81 9.49 -0.42 -17.62
C GLU A 81 8.80 0.91 -17.93
N VAL A 82 7.68 0.87 -18.67
CA VAL A 82 6.90 2.07 -19.01
C VAL A 82 6.37 2.74 -17.74
N ARG A 83 5.84 1.97 -16.78
CA ARG A 83 5.46 2.47 -15.45
C ARG A 83 6.63 3.19 -14.78
N SER A 84 7.81 2.59 -14.75
CA SER A 84 8.99 3.16 -14.09
C SER A 84 9.45 4.47 -14.74
N ILE A 85 9.37 4.55 -16.07
CA ILE A 85 9.68 5.77 -16.83
C ILE A 85 8.69 6.88 -16.48
N LEU A 86 7.39 6.59 -16.54
CA LEU A 86 6.34 7.55 -16.18
C LEU A 86 6.46 8.00 -14.72
N HIS A 87 6.64 7.06 -13.79
CA HIS A 87 6.83 7.34 -12.37
C HIS A 87 8.02 8.28 -12.15
N SER A 88 9.16 7.95 -12.74
CA SER A 88 10.39 8.74 -12.60
C SER A 88 10.25 10.14 -13.22
N ALA A 89 9.62 10.25 -14.39
CA ALA A 89 9.35 11.53 -15.04
C ALA A 89 8.46 12.42 -14.16
N LEU A 90 7.34 11.88 -13.69
CA LEU A 90 6.38 12.60 -12.84
C LEU A 90 7.01 13.01 -11.50
N ARG A 91 7.78 12.10 -10.89
CA ARG A 91 8.60 12.42 -9.70
C ARG A 91 9.65 13.48 -9.95
N ARG A 92 9.96 13.84 -11.19
CA ARG A 92 10.93 14.90 -11.55
C ARG A 92 10.23 16.12 -12.14
N ASP A 93 8.97 16.31 -11.75
CA ASP A 93 8.12 17.45 -12.08
C ASP A 93 7.81 17.59 -13.58
N ALA A 94 7.97 16.52 -14.36
CA ALA A 94 7.48 16.49 -15.74
C ALA A 94 5.96 16.61 -15.75
N ASP A 95 5.42 17.40 -16.69
CA ASP A 95 3.97 17.45 -16.89
C ASP A 95 3.42 16.16 -17.57
N VAL A 96 2.10 16.09 -17.73
CA VAL A 96 1.44 14.90 -18.31
C VAL A 96 1.90 14.61 -19.75
N VAL A 97 2.28 15.63 -20.51
CA VAL A 97 2.74 15.50 -21.90
C VAL A 97 4.20 15.07 -21.92
N GLU A 98 5.03 15.73 -21.13
CA GLU A 98 6.46 15.42 -21.01
C GLU A 98 6.69 13.99 -20.53
N ALA A 99 5.90 13.52 -19.56
CA ALA A 99 5.94 12.13 -19.10
C ALA A 99 5.58 11.14 -20.23
N LEU A 100 4.50 11.41 -20.98
CA LEU A 100 4.10 10.57 -22.10
C LEU A 100 5.12 10.60 -23.25
N LEU A 101 5.75 11.74 -23.53
CA LEU A 101 6.81 11.86 -24.53
C LEU A 101 8.03 11.02 -24.18
N LEU A 102 8.40 10.93 -22.91
CA LEU A 102 9.50 10.07 -22.46
C LEU A 102 9.15 8.58 -22.62
N ALA A 103 7.92 8.19 -22.30
CA ALA A 103 7.44 6.83 -22.53
C ALA A 103 7.31 6.50 -24.03
N ASP A 104 6.91 7.47 -24.86
CA ASP A 104 6.82 7.33 -26.32
C ASP A 104 8.20 7.13 -26.94
N ALA A 105 9.19 7.91 -26.50
CA ALA A 105 10.58 7.76 -26.94
C ALA A 105 11.15 6.37 -26.58
N PHE A 106 10.84 5.84 -25.39
CA PHE A 106 11.21 4.48 -25.01
C PHE A 106 10.53 3.44 -25.91
N ALA A 107 9.23 3.60 -26.18
CA ALA A 107 8.50 2.72 -27.09
C ALA A 107 9.00 2.82 -28.54
N ASP A 108 9.60 3.94 -28.93
CA ASP A 108 10.28 4.06 -30.23
C ASP A 108 11.61 3.30 -30.30
N ASP A 109 12.28 3.08 -29.17
CA ASP A 109 13.54 2.34 -29.10
C ASP A 109 13.34 0.84 -28.83
N VAL A 110 12.20 0.45 -28.24
CA VAL A 110 11.88 -0.93 -27.85
C VAL A 110 10.64 -1.42 -28.59
N ASP A 111 10.83 -2.33 -29.55
CA ASP A 111 9.75 -2.83 -30.42
C ASP A 111 8.63 -3.52 -29.64
N GLU A 112 8.94 -4.22 -28.55
CA GLU A 112 7.96 -4.86 -27.65
C GLU A 112 7.09 -3.84 -26.91
N ALA A 113 7.55 -2.60 -26.75
CA ALA A 113 6.80 -1.52 -26.10
C ALA A 113 5.94 -0.71 -27.08
N ARG A 114 6.15 -0.85 -28.40
CA ARG A 114 5.31 -0.20 -29.42
C ARG A 114 3.88 -0.71 -29.33
N GLY A 115 2.93 0.23 -29.30
CA GLY A 115 1.52 -0.11 -29.16
C GLY A 115 0.99 -0.04 -27.74
N THR A 116 1.85 0.25 -26.77
CA THR A 116 1.44 0.48 -25.37
C THR A 116 0.48 1.67 -25.28
N SER A 117 -0.63 1.48 -24.57
CA SER A 117 -1.56 2.57 -24.24
C SER A 117 -1.30 3.10 -22.83
N ALA A 118 -1.51 4.40 -22.63
CA ALA A 118 -1.34 5.03 -21.32
C ALA A 118 -2.28 6.23 -21.15
N LEU A 119 -2.67 6.49 -19.91
CA LEU A 119 -3.40 7.68 -19.47
C LEU A 119 -2.71 8.19 -18.21
N VAL A 120 -2.33 9.47 -18.23
CA VAL A 120 -1.76 10.19 -17.09
C VAL A 120 -2.71 11.32 -16.71
N ALA A 121 -3.12 11.38 -15.46
CA ALA A 121 -3.98 12.43 -14.92
C ALA A 121 -3.37 13.02 -13.65
N VAL A 122 -3.10 14.32 -13.64
CA VAL A 122 -2.58 15.07 -12.50
C VAL A 122 -3.71 15.86 -11.85
N ILE A 123 -3.94 15.60 -10.56
CA ILE A 123 -4.95 16.24 -9.72
C ILE A 123 -4.28 17.29 -8.86
N ASP A 124 -4.77 18.52 -8.96
CA ASP A 124 -4.43 19.64 -8.10
C ASP A 124 -5.58 19.88 -7.11
N PRO A 125 -5.46 19.38 -5.86
CA PRO A 125 -6.52 19.51 -4.86
C PRO A 125 -6.67 20.94 -4.33
N GLU A 126 -5.67 21.81 -4.48
CA GLU A 126 -5.75 23.21 -4.05
C GLU A 126 -6.52 24.06 -5.06
N ARG A 127 -6.31 23.78 -6.36
CA ARG A 127 -7.01 24.49 -7.44
C ARG A 127 -8.31 23.84 -7.85
N SER A 128 -8.62 22.65 -7.35
CA SER A 128 -9.80 21.86 -7.77
C SER A 128 -9.75 21.58 -9.28
N LEU A 129 -8.60 21.14 -9.78
CA LEU A 129 -8.37 20.86 -11.20
C LEU A 129 -7.83 19.45 -11.40
N VAL A 130 -8.22 18.82 -12.50
CA VAL A 130 -7.52 17.66 -13.05
C VAL A 130 -7.04 17.97 -14.45
N THR A 131 -5.77 17.70 -14.72
CA THR A 131 -5.16 17.83 -16.05
C THR A 131 -4.70 16.46 -16.51
N TYR A 132 -5.11 16.02 -17.69
CA TYR A 132 -4.79 14.69 -18.18
C TYR A 132 -4.34 14.68 -19.64
N ALA A 133 -3.62 13.61 -20.01
CA ALA A 133 -3.26 13.28 -21.38
C ALA A 133 -3.33 11.76 -21.59
N THR A 134 -3.73 11.35 -22.78
CA THR A 134 -3.89 9.95 -23.22
C THR A 134 -2.97 9.64 -24.39
N ALA A 135 -2.32 8.48 -24.36
CA ALA A 135 -1.68 7.83 -25.50
C ALA A 135 -2.47 6.58 -25.87
N GLY A 136 -3.30 6.66 -26.91
CA GLY A 136 -4.12 5.54 -27.39
C GLY A 136 -5.12 4.99 -26.37
N HIS A 137 -5.45 5.79 -25.35
CA HIS A 137 -6.33 5.45 -24.24
C HIS A 137 -7.59 6.34 -24.26
N ALA A 138 -8.71 5.86 -23.72
CA ALA A 138 -9.85 6.75 -23.45
C ALA A 138 -9.48 7.75 -22.33
N GLY A 139 -10.18 8.88 -22.24
CA GLY A 139 -9.98 9.82 -21.13
C GLY A 139 -10.37 9.20 -19.77
N PRO A 140 -10.17 9.93 -18.67
CA PRO A 140 -10.67 9.49 -17.38
C PRO A 140 -12.21 9.56 -17.32
N LEU A 141 -12.80 8.72 -16.48
CA LEU A 141 -14.19 8.84 -16.06
C LEU A 141 -14.27 9.88 -14.95
N LEU A 142 -15.12 10.90 -15.13
CA LEU A 142 -15.44 11.87 -14.09
C LEU A 142 -16.80 11.50 -13.51
N LEU A 143 -16.87 11.30 -12.20
CA LEU A 143 -18.11 11.02 -11.47
C LEU A 143 -18.37 12.20 -10.53
N PRO A 144 -19.17 13.19 -10.97
CA PRO A 144 -19.51 14.31 -10.11
C PRO A 144 -20.35 13.87 -8.91
N ALA A 145 -20.19 14.51 -7.76
CA ALA A 145 -20.93 14.15 -6.54
C ALA A 145 -22.46 14.26 -6.71
N HIS A 146 -22.92 15.14 -7.60
CA HIS A 146 -24.32 15.51 -7.76
C HIS A 146 -24.79 15.50 -9.23
N ALA A 147 -24.05 14.85 -10.13
CA ALA A 147 -24.43 14.69 -11.53
C ALA A 147 -24.08 13.29 -12.04
N ALA A 148 -24.57 12.96 -13.23
CA ALA A 148 -24.25 11.69 -13.86
C ALA A 148 -22.76 11.61 -14.20
N ALA A 149 -22.21 10.40 -14.08
CA ALA A 149 -20.85 10.11 -14.51
C ALA A 149 -20.69 10.38 -16.02
N ALA A 150 -19.51 10.85 -16.41
CA ALA A 150 -19.19 11.18 -17.79
C ALA A 150 -17.79 10.68 -18.16
N GLN A 151 -17.69 10.02 -19.31
CA GLN A 151 -16.43 9.69 -19.95
C GLN A 151 -15.84 10.94 -20.59
N LEU A 152 -14.69 11.40 -20.10
CA LEU A 152 -13.97 12.50 -20.75
C LEU A 152 -13.31 12.01 -22.05
N GLY A 153 -13.20 12.92 -23.02
CA GLY A 153 -12.63 12.61 -24.33
C GLY A 153 -11.13 12.34 -24.27
N GLY A 154 -10.63 11.48 -25.15
CA GLY A 154 -9.17 11.33 -25.34
C GLY A 154 -8.54 12.63 -25.84
N THR A 155 -7.26 12.79 -25.56
CA THR A 155 -6.51 14.02 -25.84
C THR A 155 -5.86 14.07 -27.22
N GLY A 156 -6.16 13.11 -28.09
CA GLY A 156 -5.40 12.89 -29.32
C GLY A 156 -4.07 12.16 -29.07
N GLY A 157 -3.34 11.88 -30.16
CA GLY A 157 -2.17 10.98 -30.14
C GLY A 157 -2.57 9.51 -30.30
N GLY A 158 -1.69 8.72 -30.92
CA GLY A 158 -1.82 7.28 -31.00
C GLY A 158 -1.36 6.60 -29.71
N VAL A 159 -1.33 5.27 -29.75
CA VAL A 159 -0.53 4.48 -28.79
C VAL A 159 0.95 4.81 -28.91
N LEU A 160 1.73 4.54 -27.86
CA LEU A 160 3.15 4.85 -27.78
C LEU A 160 3.96 4.15 -28.89
N GLY A 161 5.03 4.80 -29.37
CA GLY A 161 5.97 4.24 -30.34
C GLY A 161 5.42 4.15 -31.77
N THR A 162 4.42 4.98 -32.11
CA THR A 162 3.78 5.01 -33.44
C THR A 162 4.19 6.23 -34.29
N GLY A 163 5.15 7.04 -33.82
CA GLY A 163 5.55 8.28 -34.49
C GLY A 163 4.51 9.41 -34.38
N THR A 164 3.53 9.27 -33.49
CA THR A 164 2.52 10.31 -33.20
C THR A 164 2.89 11.18 -31.99
N GLY A 165 4.07 11.01 -31.40
CA GLY A 165 4.51 11.59 -30.12
C GLY A 165 4.32 13.10 -29.96
N THR A 166 4.30 13.89 -31.03
CA THR A 166 4.03 15.34 -30.97
C THR A 166 2.55 15.70 -30.80
N GLY A 167 1.66 14.70 -30.71
CA GLY A 167 0.20 14.86 -30.74
C GLY A 167 -0.52 14.78 -29.40
N PHE A 168 0.16 14.58 -28.27
CA PHE A 168 -0.49 14.56 -26.95
C PHE A 168 -0.82 15.99 -26.50
N ALA A 169 -2.12 16.33 -26.40
CA ALA A 169 -2.56 17.67 -26.01
C ALA A 169 -3.28 17.65 -24.65
N PRO A 170 -2.74 18.24 -23.58
CA PRO A 170 -3.31 18.09 -22.26
C PRO A 170 -4.68 18.77 -22.18
N VAL A 171 -5.61 18.13 -21.49
CA VAL A 171 -6.95 18.67 -21.21
C VAL A 171 -7.06 18.90 -19.72
N THR A 172 -7.55 20.09 -19.34
CA THR A 172 -7.82 20.46 -17.95
C THR A 172 -9.31 20.64 -17.74
N CYS A 173 -9.84 20.07 -16.66
CA CYS A 173 -11.21 20.28 -16.22
C CYS A 173 -11.29 20.50 -14.71
N ASP A 174 -12.41 21.06 -14.28
CA ASP A 174 -12.72 21.28 -12.87
C ASP A 174 -13.01 19.94 -12.17
N LEU A 175 -12.50 19.81 -10.94
CA LEU A 175 -12.76 18.69 -10.05
C LEU A 175 -13.30 19.24 -8.74
N MET A 176 -14.61 19.21 -8.56
CA MET A 176 -15.25 19.81 -7.38
C MET A 176 -15.13 18.89 -6.16
N PRO A 177 -15.19 19.42 -4.94
CA PRO A 177 -15.28 18.60 -3.74
C PRO A 177 -16.40 17.55 -3.82
N GLY A 178 -16.05 16.30 -3.54
CA GLY A 178 -16.91 15.12 -3.65
C GLY A 178 -16.83 14.40 -4.99
N ASP A 179 -16.31 15.06 -6.04
CA ASP A 179 -16.13 14.46 -7.35
C ASP A 179 -15.02 13.41 -7.32
N VAL A 180 -15.18 12.38 -8.16
CA VAL A 180 -14.25 11.27 -8.31
C VAL A 180 -13.71 11.26 -9.73
N VAL A 181 -12.39 11.18 -9.86
CA VAL A 181 -11.72 10.83 -11.11
C VAL A 181 -11.38 9.35 -11.05
N LEU A 182 -11.82 8.58 -12.05
CA LEU A 182 -11.57 7.15 -12.19
C LEU A 182 -10.81 6.89 -13.50
N LEU A 183 -9.68 6.22 -13.40
CA LEU A 183 -8.93 5.68 -14.54
C LEU A 183 -9.15 4.17 -14.57
N ALA A 184 -9.34 3.63 -15.76
CA ALA A 184 -9.53 2.21 -16.02
C ALA A 184 -8.55 1.76 -17.11
N SER A 185 -8.11 0.50 -17.13
CA SER A 185 -7.26 -0.02 -18.22
C SER A 185 -8.01 -0.07 -19.56
N ALA A 186 -7.27 -0.11 -20.68
CA ALA A 186 -7.86 -0.06 -22.01
C ALA A 186 -8.80 -1.26 -22.29
N ALA A 187 -8.54 -2.41 -21.67
CA ALA A 187 -9.42 -3.57 -21.63
C ALA A 187 -10.86 -3.20 -21.21
N ALA A 188 -11.04 -2.35 -20.20
CA ALA A 188 -12.35 -1.88 -19.74
C ALA A 188 -13.18 -1.19 -20.83
N HIS A 189 -12.51 -0.57 -21.81
CA HIS A 189 -13.16 0.11 -22.92
C HIS A 189 -13.53 -0.84 -24.07
N ARG A 190 -12.89 -2.02 -24.16
CA ARG A 190 -13.20 -3.05 -25.18
C ARG A 190 -14.51 -3.78 -24.91
N SER A 191 -14.94 -3.90 -23.65
CA SER A 191 -16.18 -4.60 -23.24
C SER A 191 -17.42 -3.69 -23.07
N ALA A 192 -17.42 -2.56 -23.79
CA ALA A 192 -18.39 -1.46 -23.70
C ALA A 192 -18.19 -0.59 -22.45
N ALA A 193 -17.53 0.56 -22.65
CA ALA A 193 -17.46 1.68 -21.70
C ALA A 193 -18.83 2.15 -21.16
N LEU A 194 -19.92 1.77 -21.84
CA LEU A 194 -21.29 1.93 -21.34
C LEU A 194 -21.52 1.14 -20.05
N THR A 195 -20.91 -0.03 -19.87
CA THR A 195 -21.17 -0.91 -18.71
C THR A 195 -20.67 -0.32 -17.39
N LEU A 196 -19.47 0.30 -17.35
CA LEU A 196 -19.01 0.99 -16.15
C LEU A 196 -19.94 2.17 -15.83
N LEU A 197 -20.23 3.04 -16.79
CA LEU A 197 -21.14 4.17 -16.59
C LEU A 197 -22.57 3.74 -16.20
N ASP A 198 -23.08 2.65 -16.78
CA ASP A 198 -24.39 2.07 -16.49
C ASP A 198 -24.43 1.41 -15.10
N LEU A 199 -23.32 0.77 -14.66
CA LEU A 199 -23.15 0.20 -13.31
C LEU A 199 -22.93 1.29 -12.25
N LEU A 200 -22.30 2.41 -12.63
CA LEU A 200 -21.99 3.56 -11.78
C LEU A 200 -23.21 4.48 -11.50
N GLY A 201 -24.41 4.10 -11.95
CA GLY A 201 -25.65 4.89 -11.86
C GLY A 201 -26.14 5.24 -10.44
N GLU A 202 -25.48 4.77 -9.38
CA GLU A 202 -25.95 4.86 -7.99
C GLU A 202 -25.15 5.81 -7.07
N THR A 203 -24.55 6.88 -7.59
CA THR A 203 -23.76 7.94 -6.89
C THR A 203 -22.25 7.69 -6.83
N ALA A 204 -21.47 8.78 -6.95
CA ALA A 204 -20.01 8.77 -6.93
C ALA A 204 -19.41 8.17 -5.64
N GLU A 205 -20.13 8.26 -4.51
CA GLU A 205 -19.67 7.72 -3.24
C GLU A 205 -19.71 6.19 -3.21
N MET A 206 -20.84 5.57 -3.58
CA MET A 206 -20.94 4.12 -3.68
C MET A 206 -19.94 3.58 -4.69
N ALA A 207 -19.87 4.21 -5.85
CA ALA A 207 -18.91 3.89 -6.90
C ALA A 207 -17.46 3.86 -6.42
N PHE A 208 -17.08 4.84 -5.60
CA PHE A 208 -15.73 4.94 -5.06
C PHE A 208 -15.44 3.92 -3.97
N GLN A 209 -16.44 3.56 -3.15
CA GLN A 209 -16.28 2.57 -2.09
C GLN A 209 -16.25 1.13 -2.64
N ASP A 210 -17.08 0.84 -3.64
CA ASP A 210 -17.31 -0.50 -4.20
C ASP A 210 -16.52 -0.74 -5.50
N LEU A 211 -15.34 -0.13 -5.63
CA LEU A 211 -14.51 -0.24 -6.84
C LEU A 211 -14.18 -1.68 -7.22
N THR A 212 -13.93 -2.53 -6.23
CA THR A 212 -13.79 -3.99 -6.39
C THR A 212 -15.02 -4.63 -7.02
N VAL A 213 -16.21 -4.30 -6.52
CA VAL A 213 -17.47 -4.87 -7.03
C VAL A 213 -17.70 -4.44 -8.48
N LEU A 214 -17.37 -3.18 -8.80
CA LEU A 214 -17.41 -2.67 -10.17
C LEU A 214 -16.39 -3.36 -11.08
N ALA A 215 -15.19 -3.61 -10.57
CA ALA A 215 -14.15 -4.31 -11.30
C ALA A 215 -14.57 -5.75 -11.60
N ASP A 216 -15.06 -6.49 -10.60
CA ASP A 216 -15.60 -7.85 -10.74
C ASP A 216 -16.74 -7.92 -11.76
N ALA A 217 -17.71 -7.01 -11.64
CA ALA A 217 -18.86 -6.96 -12.56
C ALA A 217 -18.44 -6.64 -14.01
N SER A 218 -17.37 -5.85 -14.18
CA SER A 218 -16.82 -5.51 -15.49
C SER A 218 -15.99 -6.67 -16.06
N LEU A 219 -15.22 -7.37 -15.23
CA LEU A 219 -14.36 -8.47 -15.61
C LEU A 219 -15.15 -9.70 -16.07
N ALA A 220 -16.33 -9.96 -15.50
CA ALA A 220 -17.25 -11.00 -15.96
C ALA A 220 -17.69 -10.85 -17.44
N ARG A 221 -17.41 -9.70 -18.07
CA ARG A 221 -17.76 -9.37 -19.46
C ARG A 221 -16.53 -9.20 -20.36
N LEU A 222 -15.34 -9.32 -19.79
CA LEU A 222 -14.05 -9.28 -20.49
C LEU A 222 -13.62 -10.69 -20.93
N GLY A 223 -12.59 -10.78 -21.77
CA GLY A 223 -12.01 -12.07 -22.17
C GLY A 223 -11.28 -12.76 -21.02
N PRO A 224 -10.98 -14.07 -21.15
CA PRO A 224 -10.35 -14.88 -20.10
C PRO A 224 -8.91 -14.45 -19.74
N ASP A 225 -8.27 -13.63 -20.58
CA ASP A 225 -6.89 -13.14 -20.36
C ASP A 225 -6.83 -11.61 -20.18
N ASP A 226 -7.99 -10.93 -20.21
CA ASP A 226 -8.06 -9.48 -20.03
C ASP A 226 -7.96 -9.15 -18.53
N THR A 227 -6.94 -8.40 -18.15
CA THR A 227 -6.80 -7.90 -16.77
C THR A 227 -7.37 -6.49 -16.65
N LEU A 228 -8.07 -6.24 -15.55
CA LEU A 228 -8.70 -4.95 -15.29
C LEU A 228 -7.98 -4.22 -14.16
N CYS A 229 -7.49 -3.01 -14.45
CA CYS A 229 -6.98 -2.09 -13.44
C CYS A 229 -7.92 -0.91 -13.31
N LEU A 230 -8.32 -0.59 -12.09
CA LEU A 230 -9.05 0.62 -11.76
C LEU A 230 -8.28 1.39 -10.68
N VAL A 231 -8.14 2.69 -10.86
CA VAL A 231 -7.65 3.59 -9.80
C VAL A 231 -8.48 4.86 -9.79
N ALA A 232 -8.91 5.26 -8.60
CA ALA A 232 -9.72 6.45 -8.40
C ALA A 232 -9.17 7.36 -7.31
N ALA A 233 -9.45 8.64 -7.48
CA ALA A 233 -9.25 9.66 -6.46
C ALA A 233 -10.50 10.52 -6.32
N ARG A 234 -10.96 10.69 -5.08
CA ARG A 234 -12.06 11.57 -4.69
C ARG A 234 -11.50 12.82 -4.05
N LEU A 235 -11.90 14.00 -4.54
CA LEU A 235 -11.53 15.26 -3.90
C LEU A 235 -12.37 15.46 -2.64
N ARG A 236 -11.74 15.74 -1.50
CA ARG A 236 -12.44 16.04 -0.25
C ARG A 236 -12.78 17.52 -0.14
N GLY A 237 -13.95 17.84 0.44
CA GLY A 237 -14.31 19.23 0.76
C GLY A 237 -13.55 19.83 1.93
N ALA A 238 -12.99 18.99 2.80
CA ALA A 238 -12.09 19.39 3.86
C ALA A 238 -10.98 18.34 4.00
N PRO A 239 -9.75 18.77 4.34
CA PRO A 239 -8.69 17.82 4.64
C PRO A 239 -9.08 16.94 5.84
N HIS A 240 -8.49 15.75 5.93
CA HIS A 240 -8.58 14.92 7.12
C HIS A 240 -8.20 15.72 8.37
N ARG A 241 -8.94 15.51 9.46
CA ARG A 241 -8.74 16.28 10.69
C ARG A 241 -7.38 15.97 11.30
N GLU A 242 -6.80 16.95 11.98
CA GLU A 242 -5.64 16.71 12.84
C GLU A 242 -6.10 16.14 14.19
N LEU A 243 -5.28 15.31 14.81
CA LEU A 243 -5.51 14.78 16.15
C LEU A 243 -4.76 15.62 17.17
N ARG A 244 -5.44 16.13 18.19
CA ARG A 244 -4.82 16.82 19.35
C ARG A 244 -5.43 16.29 20.63
N VAL A 245 -4.59 15.69 21.46
CA VAL A 245 -5.02 15.07 22.72
C VAL A 245 -4.12 15.55 23.84
N ARG A 246 -4.74 15.97 24.94
CA ARG A 246 -4.05 16.26 26.21
C ARG A 246 -4.16 15.05 27.11
N LEU A 247 -3.01 14.56 27.55
CA LEU A 247 -2.86 13.32 28.27
C LEU A 247 -2.48 13.60 29.71
N LYS A 248 -3.04 12.78 30.61
CA LYS A 248 -2.72 12.77 32.05
C LYS A 248 -2.16 11.40 32.42
N ASP A 249 -1.13 11.38 33.26
CA ASP A 249 -0.28 10.21 33.52
C ASP A 249 -1.03 8.89 33.77
N GLY A 250 -2.11 8.90 34.56
CA GLY A 250 -2.81 7.66 34.97
C GLY A 250 -3.45 6.85 33.83
N ASP A 251 -3.78 7.49 32.70
CA ASP A 251 -4.47 6.86 31.56
C ASP A 251 -3.85 7.22 30.20
N ALA A 252 -2.75 7.98 30.19
CA ALA A 252 -2.16 8.58 28.98
C ALA A 252 -1.88 7.58 27.86
N VAL A 253 -1.30 6.41 28.16
CA VAL A 253 -1.02 5.38 27.15
C VAL A 253 -2.30 4.78 26.58
N ARG A 254 -3.29 4.49 27.44
CA ARG A 254 -4.59 3.93 27.01
C ARG A 254 -5.35 4.90 26.10
N VAL A 255 -5.38 6.17 26.48
CA VAL A 255 -6.01 7.24 25.68
C VAL A 255 -5.27 7.43 24.36
N THR A 256 -3.93 7.44 24.38
CA THR A 256 -3.10 7.53 23.17
C THR A 256 -3.46 6.45 22.16
N ARG A 257 -3.55 5.19 22.61
CA ARG A 257 -3.91 4.07 21.74
C ARG A 257 -5.31 4.23 21.15
N GLY A 258 -6.31 4.52 21.98
CA GLY A 258 -7.69 4.65 21.52
C GLY A 258 -7.89 5.78 20.52
N GLU A 259 -7.38 6.98 20.83
CA GLU A 259 -7.54 8.16 19.98
C GLU A 259 -6.75 8.04 18.67
N LEU A 260 -5.54 7.48 18.71
CA LEU A 260 -4.73 7.29 17.51
C LEU A 260 -5.31 6.19 16.61
N SER A 261 -5.74 5.05 17.16
CA SER A 261 -6.44 3.99 16.40
C SER A 261 -7.68 4.54 15.69
N MET A 262 -8.55 5.25 16.41
CA MET A 262 -9.75 5.87 15.82
C MET A 262 -9.40 6.85 14.69
N TRP A 263 -8.34 7.65 14.87
CA TRP A 263 -7.89 8.59 13.85
C TRP A 263 -7.31 7.87 12.62
N LEU A 264 -6.53 6.79 12.81
CA LEU A 264 -5.95 6.00 11.72
C LEU A 264 -7.00 5.19 10.96
N GLU A 265 -8.05 4.72 11.64
CA GLU A 265 -9.21 4.07 11.01
C GLU A 265 -9.95 5.04 10.07
N GLU A 266 -10.15 6.30 10.48
CA GLU A 266 -10.75 7.34 9.62
C GLU A 266 -9.88 7.65 8.38
N LEU A 267 -8.56 7.57 8.52
CA LEU A 267 -7.60 7.67 7.41
C LEU A 267 -7.55 6.41 6.54
N ARG A 268 -8.22 5.32 6.96
CA ARG A 268 -8.16 3.98 6.35
C ARG A 268 -6.71 3.48 6.23
N ALA A 269 -5.91 3.70 7.27
CA ALA A 269 -4.56 3.16 7.36
C ALA A 269 -4.58 1.62 7.34
N SER A 270 -3.48 1.00 6.89
CA SER A 270 -3.36 -0.45 6.96
C SER A 270 -3.26 -0.93 8.42
N PRO A 271 -3.67 -2.18 8.73
CA PRO A 271 -3.52 -2.72 10.08
C PRO A 271 -2.07 -2.70 10.59
N MET A 272 -1.10 -2.88 9.68
CA MET A 272 0.33 -2.80 10.01
C MET A 272 0.75 -1.38 10.39
N ASP A 273 0.33 -0.38 9.63
CA ASP A 273 0.62 1.03 9.93
C ASP A 273 -0.03 1.46 11.24
N GLU A 274 -1.29 1.03 11.47
CA GLU A 274 -2.00 1.29 12.72
C GLU A 274 -1.23 0.75 13.92
N MET A 275 -0.78 -0.51 13.83
CA MET A 275 0.01 -1.15 14.86
C MET A 275 1.32 -0.41 15.12
N ALA A 276 2.09 -0.14 14.06
CA ALA A 276 3.40 0.51 14.14
C ALA A 276 3.31 1.90 14.79
N LEU A 277 2.40 2.75 14.31
CA LEU A 277 2.19 4.11 14.79
C LEU A 277 1.69 4.12 16.24
N THR A 278 0.74 3.25 16.56
CA THR A 278 0.16 3.16 17.92
C THR A 278 1.17 2.68 18.94
N HIS A 279 2.01 1.70 18.59
CA HIS A 279 3.10 1.28 19.46
C HIS A 279 4.17 2.36 19.62
N ALA A 280 4.65 2.94 18.52
CA ALA A 280 5.67 3.98 18.60
C ALA A 280 5.21 5.19 19.44
N ALA A 281 3.99 5.67 19.22
CA ALA A 281 3.41 6.76 20.00
C ALA A 281 3.23 6.39 21.48
N SER A 282 2.79 5.16 21.78
CA SER A 282 2.67 4.67 23.17
C SER A 282 4.02 4.66 23.90
N GLU A 283 5.09 4.26 23.23
CA GLU A 283 6.45 4.28 23.79
C GLU A 283 6.93 5.72 24.01
N LEU A 284 6.67 6.65 23.09
CA LEU A 284 7.00 8.07 23.29
C LEU A 284 6.28 8.67 24.51
N VAL A 285 4.98 8.39 24.65
CA VAL A 285 4.18 8.84 25.80
C VAL A 285 4.67 8.20 27.10
N THR A 286 5.00 6.91 27.09
CA THR A 286 5.58 6.23 28.27
C THR A 286 6.91 6.89 28.69
N ASN A 287 7.78 7.20 27.72
CA ASN A 287 9.02 7.91 28.01
C ASN A 287 8.78 9.32 28.57
N ALA A 288 7.77 10.05 28.06
CA ALA A 288 7.41 11.37 28.58
C ALA A 288 6.93 11.31 30.04
N ILE A 289 6.14 10.29 30.40
CA ILE A 289 5.70 10.04 31.78
C ILE A 289 6.91 9.73 32.67
N ASP A 290 7.75 8.78 32.26
CA ASP A 290 8.87 8.28 33.06
C ASP A 290 10.01 9.32 33.22
N HIS A 291 10.26 10.16 32.21
CA HIS A 291 11.44 11.02 32.14
C HIS A 291 11.18 12.53 32.21
N GLY A 292 9.94 12.98 32.14
CA GLY A 292 9.60 14.42 32.17
C GLY A 292 9.79 15.14 33.52
N GLY A 293 10.30 14.49 34.58
CA GLY A 293 10.46 15.07 35.94
C GLY A 293 9.45 14.57 37.00
N ARG A 294 9.22 15.29 38.11
CA ARG A 294 8.23 14.92 39.16
C ARG A 294 7.38 16.13 39.59
N ASP A 295 6.39 16.51 38.80
CA ASP A 295 5.40 17.53 39.19
C ASP A 295 3.99 16.98 38.96
N ASP A 296 3.08 17.19 39.90
CA ASP A 296 1.75 16.53 39.95
C ASP A 296 0.77 17.06 38.87
N ASP A 297 1.12 18.12 38.15
CA ASP A 297 0.29 18.80 37.14
C ASP A 297 0.87 18.67 35.72
N ARG A 298 1.57 17.55 35.44
CA ARG A 298 2.23 17.32 34.15
C ARG A 298 1.21 17.15 33.02
N GLU A 299 1.24 18.06 32.06
CA GLU A 299 0.44 17.97 30.83
C GLU A 299 1.35 17.44 29.70
N ILE A 300 0.98 16.28 29.15
CA ILE A 300 1.59 15.71 27.93
C ILE A 300 0.62 15.99 26.80
N GLU A 301 1.10 16.56 25.69
CA GLU A 301 0.29 16.77 24.49
C GLU A 301 0.73 15.80 23.39
N LEU A 302 -0.24 15.14 22.77
CA LEU A 302 -0.08 14.33 21.57
C LEU A 302 -0.74 15.07 20.41
N TYR A 303 0.02 15.29 19.35
CA TYR A 303 -0.43 15.95 18.14
C TYR A 303 -0.10 15.08 16.92
N ALA A 304 -1.09 14.67 16.13
CA ALA A 304 -0.88 13.97 14.88
C ALA A 304 -1.49 14.72 13.70
N ARG A 305 -0.76 14.72 12.58
CA ARG A 305 -1.24 15.28 11.31
C ARG A 305 -0.75 14.45 10.13
N LEU A 306 -1.58 14.39 9.08
CA LEU A 306 -1.20 13.83 7.79
C LEU A 306 -0.67 14.97 6.90
N GLY A 307 0.58 14.86 6.45
CA GLY A 307 1.16 15.80 5.50
C GLY A 307 0.61 15.61 4.08
N THR A 308 0.72 16.65 3.28
CA THR A 308 0.40 16.64 1.85
C THR A 308 1.26 15.67 1.04
N ASP A 309 2.43 15.33 1.58
CA ASP A 309 3.36 14.31 1.08
C ASP A 309 2.96 12.85 1.39
N GLY A 310 1.82 12.65 2.07
CA GLY A 310 1.35 11.34 2.54
C GLY A 310 2.11 10.80 3.75
N VAL A 311 2.88 11.66 4.44
CA VAL A 311 3.64 11.30 5.63
C VAL A 311 2.92 11.78 6.88
N ILE A 312 2.52 10.84 7.73
CA ILE A 312 2.02 11.14 9.07
C ILE A 312 3.17 11.66 9.92
N ARG A 313 2.87 12.69 10.71
CA ARG A 313 3.76 13.22 11.73
C ARG A 313 3.01 13.19 13.05
N VAL A 314 3.47 12.38 14.00
CA VAL A 314 2.97 12.42 15.38
C VAL A 314 4.05 13.02 16.26
N GLU A 315 3.63 13.95 17.09
CA GLU A 315 4.46 14.69 18.01
C GLU A 315 3.94 14.46 19.42
N VAL A 316 4.83 14.10 20.33
CA VAL A 316 4.57 14.00 21.76
C VAL A 316 5.42 15.05 22.45
N THR A 317 4.78 16.01 23.11
CA THR A 317 5.44 17.06 23.86
C THR A 317 5.11 16.98 25.33
N ASP A 318 6.13 17.09 26.17
CA ASP A 318 5.99 17.33 27.60
C ASP A 318 6.74 18.60 27.99
N HIS A 319 6.30 19.24 29.08
CA HIS A 319 6.92 20.44 29.65
C HIS A 319 7.94 20.11 30.75
N GLY A 320 8.49 18.91 30.72
CA GLY A 320 9.40 18.39 31.71
C GLY A 320 10.85 18.83 31.57
N THR A 321 11.63 18.73 32.65
CA THR A 321 13.09 18.74 32.54
C THR A 321 13.58 17.33 32.26
N TRP A 322 14.11 17.10 31.06
CA TRP A 322 14.67 15.80 30.65
C TRP A 322 15.70 15.30 31.67
N GLN A 323 15.43 14.12 32.25
CA GLN A 323 16.42 13.43 33.08
C GLN A 323 17.28 12.54 32.19
N ALA A 324 18.61 12.70 32.29
CA ALA A 324 19.54 11.86 31.54
C ALA A 324 19.22 10.37 31.79
N PRO A 325 19.24 9.52 30.75
CA PRO A 325 18.94 8.09 30.90
C PRO A 325 19.80 7.49 32.02
N SER A 326 19.18 6.74 32.93
CA SER A 326 19.94 5.93 33.89
C SER A 326 20.82 4.93 33.12
N GLU A 327 22.04 4.63 33.59
CA GLU A 327 23.00 3.66 32.99
C GLU A 327 22.52 2.20 32.93
N ASP A 328 21.22 1.97 33.10
CA ASP A 328 20.57 0.67 33.09
C ASP A 328 20.33 0.21 31.64
N LEU A 329 21.12 -0.75 31.15
CA LEU A 329 21.06 -1.31 29.78
C LEU A 329 19.70 -1.94 29.40
N SER A 330 18.79 -2.07 30.36
CA SER A 330 17.41 -2.54 30.18
C SER A 330 16.41 -1.41 29.86
N ARG A 331 16.73 -0.15 30.20
CA ARG A 331 15.94 1.05 29.93
C ARG A 331 16.51 1.76 28.69
N GLY A 332 15.67 1.98 27.67
CA GLY A 332 16.09 2.56 26.38
C GLY A 332 15.83 1.66 25.16
N ARG A 333 15.46 0.39 25.35
CA ARG A 333 15.00 -0.47 24.25
C ARG A 333 13.69 0.03 23.63
N GLY A 334 12.80 0.63 24.42
CA GLY A 334 11.51 1.19 23.96
C GLY A 334 11.61 2.08 22.74
N LEU A 335 12.49 3.08 22.81
CA LEU A 335 12.73 4.00 21.69
C LEU A 335 13.42 3.33 20.51
N ALA A 336 14.34 2.40 20.75
CA ALA A 336 14.99 1.64 19.69
C ALA A 336 14.01 0.71 18.95
N MET A 337 13.10 0.06 19.69
CA MET A 337 11.98 -0.73 19.15
C MET A 337 11.06 0.13 18.31
N ALA A 338 10.61 1.27 18.87
CA ALA A 338 9.72 2.20 18.20
C ALA A 338 10.36 2.78 16.92
N ALA A 339 11.65 3.09 16.95
CA ALA A 339 12.39 3.57 15.77
C ALA A 339 12.53 2.51 14.67
N GLY A 340 12.40 1.23 14.99
CA GLY A 340 12.36 0.14 14.02
C GLY A 340 11.01 -0.07 13.36
N LEU A 341 9.94 0.52 13.91
CA LEU A 341 8.57 0.34 13.43
C LEU A 341 8.12 1.44 12.45
N VAL A 342 8.80 2.59 12.44
CA VAL A 342 8.40 3.77 11.67
C VAL A 342 9.58 4.30 10.85
N ASP A 343 9.29 5.02 9.77
CA ASP A 343 10.34 5.57 8.88
C ASP A 343 11.37 6.42 9.65
N HIS A 344 10.88 7.32 10.52
CA HIS A 344 11.74 8.19 11.32
C HIS A 344 11.20 8.40 12.73
N LEU A 345 12.08 8.33 13.73
CA LEU A 345 11.81 8.71 15.10
C LEU A 345 12.96 9.58 15.62
N GLY A 346 12.63 10.74 16.17
CA GLY A 346 13.60 11.68 16.73
C GLY A 346 13.10 12.30 18.03
N VAL A 347 14.01 12.54 18.97
CA VAL A 347 13.72 13.19 20.25
C VAL A 347 14.60 14.42 20.39
N ALA A 348 13.96 15.57 20.61
CA ALA A 348 14.63 16.84 20.89
C ALA A 348 14.31 17.25 22.33
N THR A 349 15.35 17.50 23.11
CA THR A 349 15.23 17.94 24.51
C THR A 349 15.65 19.40 24.63
N GLY A 350 14.98 20.13 25.51
CA GLY A 350 15.27 21.53 25.77
C GLY A 350 15.04 21.91 27.24
N PRO A 351 15.39 23.15 27.63
CA PRO A 351 15.24 23.64 29.00
C PRO A 351 13.78 23.78 29.46
N PHE A 352 12.80 23.61 28.55
CA PHE A 352 11.37 23.80 28.80
C PHE A 352 10.52 22.56 28.47
N GLY A 353 11.15 21.41 28.19
CA GLY A 353 10.41 20.23 27.74
C GLY A 353 11.19 19.27 26.88
N THR A 354 10.55 18.13 26.59
CA THR A 354 10.97 17.20 25.55
C THR A 354 9.92 17.17 24.44
N ARG A 355 10.39 17.10 23.21
CA ARG A 355 9.57 16.92 22.01
C ARG A 355 10.06 15.68 21.27
N ALA A 356 9.23 14.66 21.20
CA ALA A 356 9.46 13.50 20.37
C ALA A 356 8.62 13.59 19.10
N LEU A 357 9.23 13.33 17.96
CA LEU A 357 8.61 13.32 16.64
C LEU A 357 8.77 11.93 16.05
N LEU A 358 7.67 11.38 15.55
CA LEU A 358 7.68 10.22 14.66
C LEU A 358 7.12 10.63 13.30
N GLN A 359 7.68 10.04 12.25
CA GLN A 359 7.21 10.18 10.88
C GLN A 359 7.07 8.81 10.24
N HIS A 360 5.98 8.61 9.51
CA HIS A 360 5.68 7.36 8.81
C HIS A 360 4.83 7.63 7.57
N ARG A 361 5.20 7.07 6.43
CA ARG A 361 4.45 7.17 5.18
C ARG A 361 3.33 6.15 5.17
N LEU A 362 2.10 6.61 4.95
CA LEU A 362 0.96 5.71 4.78
C LEU A 362 0.79 5.31 3.32
N VAL A 363 0.70 4.00 3.09
CA VAL A 363 0.32 3.41 1.82
C VAL A 363 -0.80 2.43 2.11
N ARG A 364 -1.92 2.56 1.39
CA ARG A 364 -2.97 1.54 1.46
C ARG A 364 -2.73 0.51 0.36
N PRO A 365 -2.52 -0.77 0.70
CA PRO A 365 -2.29 -1.80 -0.30
C PRO A 365 -3.51 -1.92 -1.22
N VAL A 366 -3.24 -2.25 -2.49
CA VAL A 366 -4.27 -2.61 -3.46
C VAL A 366 -4.08 -4.09 -3.77
N PRO A 367 -4.92 -4.97 -3.20
CA PRO A 367 -4.78 -6.40 -3.43
C PRO A 367 -5.06 -6.74 -4.89
N ILE A 368 -4.42 -7.80 -5.37
CA ILE A 368 -4.77 -8.44 -6.63
C ILE A 368 -5.92 -9.39 -6.35
N GLU A 369 -7.06 -9.13 -6.97
CA GLU A 369 -8.28 -9.90 -6.80
C GLU A 369 -8.48 -10.84 -7.99
N THR A 370 -8.99 -12.04 -7.72
CA THR A 370 -9.38 -12.99 -8.75
C THR A 370 -10.90 -13.01 -8.87
N THR A 371 -11.43 -12.95 -10.11
CA THR A 371 -12.88 -12.79 -10.32
C THR A 371 -13.65 -13.92 -9.66
N ARG A 372 -14.69 -13.57 -8.90
CA ARG A 372 -15.68 -14.54 -8.44
C ARG A 372 -16.56 -14.98 -9.61
N GLY A 373 -16.11 -15.98 -10.38
CA GLY A 373 -17.07 -16.94 -10.96
C GLY A 373 -17.96 -17.47 -9.83
N SER A 374 -19.15 -17.99 -10.11
CA SER A 374 -19.97 -18.63 -9.07
C SER A 374 -19.20 -19.83 -8.48
N SER A 375 -18.32 -19.56 -7.53
CA SER A 375 -17.61 -20.53 -6.75
C SER A 375 -18.62 -20.98 -5.72
N ARG A 376 -19.06 -22.22 -5.91
CA ARG A 376 -19.33 -23.10 -4.77
C ARG A 376 -18.25 -22.78 -3.74
N GLU A 377 -18.64 -22.26 -2.58
CA GLU A 377 -17.76 -21.94 -1.44
C GLU A 377 -16.70 -23.05 -1.33
N VAL A 378 -15.52 -22.79 -1.91
CA VAL A 378 -14.33 -23.54 -1.58
C VAL A 378 -14.01 -23.01 -0.19
N PRO A 379 -13.94 -23.85 0.84
CA PRO A 379 -13.54 -23.38 2.16
C PRO A 379 -12.23 -22.63 1.96
N ARG A 380 -12.19 -21.32 2.27
CA ARG A 380 -10.91 -20.63 2.39
C ARG A 380 -10.04 -21.52 3.27
N PRO A 381 -8.81 -21.86 2.88
CA PRO A 381 -7.92 -22.55 3.79
C PRO A 381 -7.92 -21.74 5.09
N ALA A 382 -8.07 -22.43 6.22
CA ALA A 382 -8.17 -21.75 7.50
C ALA A 382 -6.93 -20.83 7.62
N PRO A 383 -7.11 -19.54 7.95
CA PRO A 383 -5.99 -18.61 8.07
C PRO A 383 -4.96 -19.21 9.02
N VAL A 384 -3.67 -18.97 8.77
CA VAL A 384 -2.63 -19.54 9.62
C VAL A 384 -2.91 -19.20 11.09
N GLU A 385 -3.00 -20.23 11.92
CA GLU A 385 -3.26 -20.06 13.33
C GLU A 385 -1.99 -19.55 13.98
N VAL A 386 -2.08 -18.40 14.66
CA VAL A 386 -0.98 -17.79 15.39
C VAL A 386 -1.20 -18.08 16.86
N LEU A 387 -0.31 -18.89 17.44
CA LEU A 387 -0.37 -19.34 18.82
C LEU A 387 0.79 -18.75 19.63
N HIS A 388 0.52 -18.45 20.90
CA HIS A 388 1.53 -18.00 21.86
C HIS A 388 1.67 -19.04 22.98
N PRO A 389 2.33 -20.18 22.72
CA PRO A 389 2.42 -21.27 23.69
C PRO A 389 3.22 -20.88 24.94
N GLU A 390 4.23 -20.02 24.78
CA GLU A 390 5.08 -19.50 25.84
C GLU A 390 5.46 -18.03 25.55
N PRO A 391 5.88 -17.26 26.57
CA PRO A 391 6.48 -15.95 26.35
C PRO A 391 7.68 -16.06 25.38
N HIS A 392 7.73 -15.20 24.36
CA HIS A 392 8.77 -15.20 23.32
C HIS A 392 8.77 -16.40 22.36
N VAL A 393 7.69 -17.18 22.32
CA VAL A 393 7.47 -18.22 21.31
C VAL A 393 6.20 -17.89 20.53
N ILE A 394 6.31 -17.83 19.21
CA ILE A 394 5.17 -17.72 18.30
C ILE A 394 5.13 -19.00 17.50
N ALA A 395 4.01 -19.71 17.55
CA ALA A 395 3.82 -20.93 16.79
C ALA A 395 2.80 -20.65 15.66
N LEU A 396 3.22 -20.91 14.43
CA LEU A 396 2.35 -20.86 13.25
C LEU A 396 1.89 -22.28 12.93
N ARG A 397 0.58 -22.46 12.70
CA ARG A 397 -0.04 -23.75 12.35
C ARG A 397 -0.98 -23.59 11.14
N GLY A 398 -0.89 -24.49 10.16
CA GLY A 398 -1.70 -24.47 8.94
C GLY A 398 -0.98 -23.87 7.74
N THR A 399 -1.72 -23.34 6.78
CA THR A 399 -1.20 -22.77 5.52
C THR A 399 -0.81 -21.30 5.72
N PHE A 400 0.45 -20.94 5.52
CA PHE A 400 0.93 -19.56 5.64
C PHE A 400 1.01 -18.88 4.27
N GLY A 401 -0.12 -18.27 3.88
CA GLY A 401 -0.32 -17.63 2.57
C GLY A 401 0.01 -16.13 2.52
N HIS A 402 -0.13 -15.54 1.33
CA HIS A 402 0.02 -14.10 1.10
C HIS A 402 -0.93 -13.26 1.97
N ASP A 403 -2.21 -13.67 2.05
CA ASP A 403 -3.25 -12.99 2.83
C ASP A 403 -2.96 -12.93 4.34
N ASP A 404 -2.10 -13.82 4.84
CA ASP A 404 -1.72 -13.88 6.26
C ASP A 404 -0.52 -12.99 6.61
N VAL A 405 0.25 -12.52 5.61
CA VAL A 405 1.54 -11.86 5.83
C VAL A 405 1.40 -10.62 6.69
N GLU A 406 0.47 -9.72 6.36
CA GLU A 406 0.30 -8.47 7.11
C GLU A 406 -0.09 -8.73 8.57
N ARG A 407 -1.02 -9.66 8.78
CA ARG A 407 -1.51 -10.03 10.12
C ARG A 407 -0.41 -10.71 10.95
N VAL A 408 0.31 -11.68 10.37
CA VAL A 408 1.40 -12.40 11.05
C VAL A 408 2.55 -11.44 11.35
N ALA A 409 2.91 -10.56 10.42
CA ALA A 409 3.93 -9.53 10.65
C ALA A 409 3.54 -8.62 11.83
N ALA A 410 2.28 -8.17 11.90
CA ALA A 410 1.79 -7.36 13.01
C ALA A 410 1.88 -8.11 14.35
N GLU A 411 1.46 -9.37 14.41
CA GLU A 411 1.54 -10.20 15.63
C GLU A 411 2.98 -10.43 16.08
N ILE A 412 3.90 -10.70 15.13
CA ILE A 412 5.33 -10.83 15.41
C ILE A 412 5.88 -9.53 15.97
N LEU A 413 5.55 -8.38 15.38
CA LEU A 413 5.98 -7.07 15.88
C LEU A 413 5.46 -6.80 17.29
N VAL A 414 4.22 -7.18 17.62
CA VAL A 414 3.69 -7.02 18.98
C VAL A 414 4.44 -7.90 19.97
N ALA A 415 4.56 -9.19 19.67
CA ALA A 415 5.16 -10.18 20.55
C ALA A 415 6.65 -9.92 20.80
N THR A 416 7.36 -9.40 19.79
CA THR A 416 8.78 -9.03 19.89
C THR A 416 9.02 -7.62 20.42
N ARG A 417 7.93 -6.87 20.67
CA ARG A 417 7.95 -5.44 20.96
C ARG A 417 8.77 -4.69 19.91
N GLY A 418 8.33 -4.62 18.65
CA GLY A 418 9.13 -3.99 17.59
C GLY A 418 10.54 -4.59 17.44
N GLY A 419 10.64 -5.91 17.63
CA GLY A 419 11.81 -6.69 17.27
C GLY A 419 13.08 -6.58 18.13
N THR A 420 13.02 -6.05 19.36
CA THR A 420 14.21 -6.07 20.25
C THR A 420 14.20 -7.18 21.30
N LEU A 421 13.11 -7.94 21.40
CA LEU A 421 13.11 -9.20 22.12
C LEU A 421 13.34 -10.32 21.13
N GLY A 422 14.40 -11.09 21.35
CA GLY A 422 14.63 -12.31 20.59
C GLY A 422 13.46 -13.26 20.83
N PHE A 423 13.07 -13.98 19.79
CA PHE A 423 11.95 -14.89 19.86
C PHE A 423 12.19 -16.14 19.03
N CYS A 424 11.49 -17.20 19.40
CA CYS A 424 11.43 -18.43 18.65
C CYS A 424 10.18 -18.41 17.76
N LEU A 425 10.36 -18.50 16.46
CA LEU A 425 9.26 -18.69 15.50
C LEU A 425 9.17 -20.19 15.17
N ASP A 426 8.23 -20.87 15.82
CA ASP A 426 7.93 -22.26 15.57
C ASP A 426 6.99 -22.39 14.35
N VAL A 427 7.56 -22.75 13.21
CA VAL A 427 6.83 -23.06 11.97
C VAL A 427 6.66 -24.56 11.75
N THR A 428 6.81 -25.38 12.79
CA THR A 428 6.74 -26.86 12.67
C THR A 428 5.40 -27.34 12.15
N GLY A 429 4.30 -26.73 12.55
CA GLY A 429 2.97 -27.07 12.04
C GLY A 429 2.51 -26.23 10.86
N VAL A 430 3.40 -25.48 10.20
CA VAL A 430 3.10 -24.83 8.92
C VAL A 430 3.15 -25.89 7.84
N THR A 431 1.99 -26.17 7.24
CA THR A 431 1.84 -27.21 6.21
C THR A 431 2.22 -26.70 4.82
N GLU A 432 2.16 -25.39 4.61
CA GLU A 432 2.46 -24.73 3.34
C GLU A 432 3.01 -23.32 3.61
N LEU A 433 4.11 -22.96 2.95
CA LEU A 433 4.76 -21.66 3.10
C LEU A 433 4.83 -20.97 1.74
N SER A 434 4.00 -19.95 1.53
CA SER A 434 3.99 -19.16 0.30
C SER A 434 5.27 -18.33 0.12
N THR A 435 5.54 -17.88 -1.10
CA THR A 435 6.67 -16.97 -1.40
C THR A 435 6.61 -15.68 -0.59
N SER A 436 5.41 -15.13 -0.38
CA SER A 436 5.21 -13.92 0.43
C SER A 436 5.48 -14.17 1.92
N GLY A 437 5.03 -15.31 2.45
CA GLY A 437 5.38 -15.75 3.80
C GLY A 437 6.88 -15.99 3.98
N ALA A 438 7.53 -16.66 3.02
CA ALA A 438 8.98 -16.84 3.00
C ALA A 438 9.71 -15.51 2.94
N ARG A 439 9.20 -14.53 2.19
CA ARG A 439 9.76 -13.18 2.14
C ARG A 439 9.72 -12.49 3.49
N LEU A 440 8.61 -12.58 4.22
CA LEU A 440 8.54 -12.08 5.61
C LEU A 440 9.62 -12.73 6.49
N LEU A 441 9.82 -14.05 6.38
CA LEU A 441 10.87 -14.77 7.13
C LEU A 441 12.30 -14.35 6.75
N ILE A 442 12.55 -14.06 5.47
CA ILE A 442 13.82 -13.50 5.00
C ILE A 442 14.02 -12.11 5.61
N ASP A 443 13.00 -11.25 5.56
CA ASP A 443 13.09 -9.88 6.08
C ASP A 443 13.32 -9.89 7.61
N LEU A 444 12.72 -10.86 8.32
CA LEU A 444 12.97 -11.13 9.73
C LEU A 444 14.44 -11.53 10.01
N THR A 445 15.03 -12.41 9.19
CA THR A 445 16.35 -13.02 9.46
C THR A 445 17.53 -12.34 8.77
N SER A 446 17.31 -11.36 7.88
CA SER A 446 18.38 -10.74 7.11
C SER A 446 19.31 -9.83 7.93
N VAL A 447 20.63 -9.93 7.67
CA VAL A 447 21.69 -9.19 8.39
C VAL A 447 21.74 -7.71 8.01
N ASN A 448 21.21 -7.33 6.84
CA ASN A 448 21.07 -5.94 6.41
C ASN A 448 19.71 -5.39 6.84
N ARG A 449 19.68 -4.88 8.07
CA ARG A 449 18.55 -4.18 8.72
C ARG A 449 18.16 -2.89 7.98
N SER A 450 17.66 -2.97 6.75
CA SER A 450 17.27 -1.79 5.95
C SER A 450 15.94 -1.16 6.36
N ILE A 451 15.23 -1.72 7.35
CA ILE A 451 13.97 -1.18 7.90
C ILE A 451 14.03 -1.07 9.44
N GLY A 452 15.12 -1.41 10.11
CA GLY A 452 15.24 -1.27 11.57
C GLY A 452 14.31 -2.14 12.44
N MET A 453 13.41 -2.94 11.85
CA MET A 453 12.33 -3.66 12.56
C MET A 453 12.77 -4.73 13.56
N PHE A 454 13.98 -5.30 13.47
CA PHE A 454 14.42 -6.37 14.39
C PHE A 454 15.90 -6.22 14.77
N ALA A 455 16.17 -6.00 16.06
CA ALA A 455 17.50 -5.86 16.63
C ALA A 455 18.01 -7.12 17.34
N ALA A 456 17.12 -8.05 17.69
CA ALA A 456 17.42 -9.26 18.45
C ALA A 456 17.36 -10.53 17.58
N ASP A 457 18.05 -11.59 18.02
CA ASP A 457 18.14 -12.86 17.29
C ASP A 457 16.75 -13.52 17.17
N ILE A 458 16.40 -13.92 15.95
CA ILE A 458 15.20 -14.69 15.64
C ILE A 458 15.63 -16.12 15.35
N ASP A 459 15.03 -17.05 16.05
CA ASP A 459 15.31 -18.47 15.92
C ASP A 459 14.10 -19.16 15.31
N ILE A 460 14.23 -19.60 14.06
CA ILE A 460 13.14 -20.27 13.33
C ILE A 460 13.27 -21.77 13.56
N VAL A 461 12.19 -22.44 13.93
CA VAL A 461 12.15 -23.90 14.13
C VAL A 461 11.17 -24.53 13.14
N ALA A 462 11.67 -25.46 12.32
CA ALA A 462 10.88 -26.17 11.32
C ALA A 462 10.90 -27.69 11.56
N GLU A 463 9.84 -28.39 11.13
CA GLU A 463 9.75 -29.85 11.26
C GLU A 463 10.68 -30.55 10.26
N ALA A 464 11.40 -31.57 10.73
CA ALA A 464 12.34 -32.36 9.92
C ALA A 464 11.64 -33.03 8.73
N GLY A 465 12.14 -32.79 7.53
CA GLY A 465 11.61 -33.35 6.28
C GLY A 465 10.31 -32.71 5.80
N SER A 466 9.87 -31.60 6.41
CA SER A 466 8.67 -30.87 5.98
C SER A 466 8.92 -30.07 4.69
N MET A 467 7.84 -29.78 3.95
CA MET A 467 7.91 -28.87 2.78
C MET A 467 8.39 -27.47 3.20
N THR A 468 7.93 -27.01 4.36
CA THR A 468 8.37 -25.74 4.98
C THR A 468 9.89 -25.73 5.20
N GLN A 469 10.47 -26.79 5.77
CA GLN A 469 11.94 -26.89 5.90
C GLN A 469 12.62 -26.79 4.54
N HIS A 470 12.09 -27.49 3.52
CA HIS A 470 12.64 -27.44 2.18
C HIS A 470 12.64 -26.02 1.59
N THR A 471 11.55 -25.26 1.75
CA THR A 471 11.46 -23.86 1.33
C THR A 471 12.48 -22.98 2.08
N LEU A 472 12.66 -23.18 3.39
CA LEU A 472 13.67 -22.45 4.17
C LEU A 472 15.10 -22.77 3.71
N ASP A 473 15.39 -24.04 3.41
CA ASP A 473 16.69 -24.49 2.87
C ASP A 473 16.99 -23.84 1.51
N VAL A 474 16.01 -23.85 0.60
CA VAL A 474 16.15 -23.28 -0.76
C VAL A 474 16.34 -21.77 -0.73
N THR A 475 15.63 -21.08 0.16
CA THR A 475 15.70 -19.62 0.31
C THR A 475 16.88 -19.16 1.18
N GLY A 476 17.59 -20.08 1.83
CA GLY A 476 18.75 -19.79 2.67
C GLY A 476 18.39 -19.14 4.01
N ILE A 477 17.16 -19.33 4.50
CA ILE A 477 16.70 -18.79 5.77
C ILE A 477 17.31 -19.62 6.92
N PRO A 478 18.04 -19.01 7.87
CA PRO A 478 18.59 -19.72 9.02
C PRO A 478 17.49 -20.30 9.89
N HIS A 479 17.55 -21.60 10.16
CA HIS A 479 16.57 -22.29 11.01
C HIS A 479 17.19 -23.49 11.73
N ARG A 480 16.51 -23.94 12.79
CA ARG A 480 16.77 -25.21 13.47
C ARG A 480 15.69 -26.22 13.10
N VAL A 481 16.08 -27.48 13.07
CA VAL A 481 15.16 -28.60 12.85
C VAL A 481 14.71 -29.11 14.22
N ALA A 482 13.40 -29.26 14.39
CA ALA A 482 12.77 -29.78 15.62
C ALA A 482 13.09 -31.25 15.89
#